data_AF-A0A078S8Z5-F1
#
_entry.id   AF-A0A078S8Z5-F1
#
_cell.length_a   1.000
_cell.length_b   1.000
_cell.length_c   1.000
_cell.angle_alpha   90.00
_cell.angle_beta   90.00
_cell.angle_gamma   90.00
#
_symmetry.space_group_name_H-M   'P 1'
#
loop_
_entity.id
_entity.type
_entity.pdbx_description
1 polymer ?
#
loop_
_entity_poly.entity_id
_entity_poly.type
_entity_poly.pdbx_seq_one_letter_code
_entity_poly.pdbx_strand_id
1 'polypeptide(L)'
;MLLEDRILKKWLLPFILSVLIAVDSMAQCIPVYKDSSMSVERRVTDLLGRMTLREKIAQLSHLHGYQLYNGQEVDYQKLRDAAGDISYGCIEGFNLTGENVRKAFHAIQKYMVEETRLGIPVFTVTESLHGSVHDGSTIFPQSVAVGSTFNLDLAYQMTKAIATELRSQGVIQTLSPGLDVVRDLRWGRVEESFGEDPWLVGQMGIAQVKGYIDGGISPMLKPFGPGGAPLGGLNLASVESGERDIRNIHIKPYEMAVRNTEVKAVMTSYNSWNGIPNSASSYLLTNILRNEWGFKGYVYSDWGAVAMLKDFQHTAKDDSEAAIQALTAGVDLEASSNCYWALEQLIEQGRFDEKYVDLAVGRILRVKFELGLFENPYQGADMPGVAMRTKEAVELSRRVADESIVLLKNENTLLPLNLNKIKSLAVIGPNANQVQFGDYTWSRSNKDGVTPLEGLKKRVGNKIKINYAAGCDLITDNKSGFDEAVAAVKASDMAVVFVGSSSASLARDYSDATCGEGFDLSSLDLTGVQEELVEEIYAIGKP
;
A
#
# COMPACT_ATOMS: atom_id res chain seq x y z
N MET A 1 -87.38 4.71 -13.89
CA MET A 1 -86.08 4.15 -13.44
C MET A 1 -84.96 4.55 -14.42
N LEU A 2 -84.82 5.85 -14.70
CA LEU A 2 -83.86 6.42 -15.66
C LEU A 2 -83.58 7.87 -15.25
N LEU A 3 -82.93 8.09 -14.10
CA LEU A 3 -82.43 9.43 -13.76
C LEU A 3 -81.26 9.49 -12.77
N GLU A 4 -80.81 8.37 -12.19
CA GLU A 4 -79.71 8.39 -11.22
C GLU A 4 -78.31 8.16 -11.82
N ASP A 5 -78.20 7.69 -13.07
CA ASP A 5 -76.91 7.24 -13.64
C ASP A 5 -76.04 8.34 -14.29
N ARG A 6 -76.54 9.58 -14.38
CA ARG A 6 -75.83 10.69 -15.08
C ARG A 6 -75.03 11.62 -14.18
N ILE A 7 -75.20 11.55 -12.86
CA ILE A 7 -74.52 12.45 -11.92
C ILE A 7 -73.19 11.86 -11.44
N LEU A 8 -73.07 10.54 -11.29
CA LEU A 8 -71.80 9.90 -10.88
C LEU A 8 -70.69 10.04 -11.95
N LYS A 9 -71.01 9.94 -13.24
CA LYS A 9 -70.00 10.00 -14.32
C LYS A 9 -69.40 11.38 -14.57
N LYS A 10 -70.04 12.47 -14.12
CA LYS A 10 -69.54 13.85 -14.34
C LYS A 10 -68.49 14.30 -13.32
N TRP A 11 -68.39 13.64 -12.17
CA TRP A 11 -67.43 13.96 -11.12
C TRP A 11 -66.33 12.89 -10.95
N LEU A 12 -66.54 11.66 -11.42
CA LEU A 12 -65.51 10.61 -11.40
C LEU A 12 -64.38 10.84 -12.42
N LEU A 13 -64.68 11.37 -13.61
CA LEU A 13 -63.65 11.60 -14.63
C LEU A 13 -62.65 12.72 -14.27
N PRO A 14 -63.08 13.89 -13.75
CA PRO A 14 -62.16 14.92 -13.27
C PRO A 14 -61.38 14.49 -12.03
N PHE A 15 -61.98 13.66 -11.16
CA PHE A 15 -61.33 13.17 -9.94
C PHE A 15 -60.26 12.11 -10.23
N ILE A 16 -60.52 11.20 -11.18
CA ILE A 16 -59.52 10.23 -11.66
C ILE A 16 -58.40 10.94 -12.43
N LEU A 17 -58.70 11.99 -13.21
CA LEU A 17 -57.69 12.79 -13.90
C LEU A 17 -56.86 13.65 -12.93
N SER A 18 -57.44 14.18 -11.85
CA SER A 18 -56.70 14.89 -10.80
C SER A 18 -55.85 13.96 -9.94
N VAL A 19 -56.29 12.71 -9.74
CA VAL A 19 -55.48 11.68 -9.07
C VAL A 19 -54.35 11.19 -10.00
N LEU A 20 -54.58 11.05 -11.30
CA LEU A 20 -53.52 10.70 -12.26
C LEU A 20 -52.48 11.83 -12.44
N ILE A 21 -52.89 13.11 -12.41
CA ILE A 21 -51.98 14.26 -12.45
C ILE A 21 -51.26 14.47 -11.11
N ALA A 22 -51.85 14.06 -9.98
CA ALA A 22 -51.17 14.07 -8.68
C ALA A 22 -50.16 12.92 -8.52
N VAL A 23 -50.39 11.77 -9.17
CA VAL A 23 -49.49 10.60 -9.07
C VAL A 23 -48.22 10.76 -9.92
N ASP A 24 -48.22 11.59 -10.97
CA ASP A 24 -46.98 11.94 -11.72
C ASP A 24 -46.05 12.91 -10.95
N SER A 25 -46.48 13.46 -9.82
CA SER A 25 -45.68 14.40 -9.01
C SER A 25 -44.96 13.77 -7.81
N MET A 26 -45.02 12.44 -7.67
CA MET A 26 -44.24 11.68 -6.67
C MET A 26 -43.16 10.80 -7.32
N ALA A 27 -42.59 11.23 -8.44
CA ALA A 27 -41.24 10.81 -8.78
C ALA A 27 -40.33 11.38 -7.70
N GLN A 28 -39.96 10.56 -6.72
CA GLN A 28 -39.04 10.92 -5.65
C GLN A 28 -37.76 11.43 -6.32
N CYS A 29 -37.56 12.75 -6.28
CA CYS A 29 -36.46 13.40 -6.99
C CYS A 29 -35.15 12.74 -6.53
N ILE A 30 -34.43 12.10 -7.46
CA ILE A 30 -33.16 11.43 -7.16
C ILE A 30 -32.29 12.47 -6.46
N PRO A 31 -31.75 12.19 -5.25
CA PRO A 31 -30.86 13.13 -4.57
C PRO A 31 -29.72 13.54 -5.51
N VAL A 32 -29.35 14.83 -5.52
CA VAL A 32 -28.35 15.37 -6.46
C VAL A 32 -27.05 14.57 -6.39
N TYR A 33 -26.63 14.13 -5.20
CA TYR A 33 -25.43 13.30 -5.06
C TYR A 33 -25.52 11.91 -5.71
N LYS A 34 -26.72 11.38 -5.96
CA LYS A 34 -26.93 10.10 -6.68
C LYS A 34 -27.11 10.28 -8.19
N ASP A 35 -27.26 11.52 -8.66
CA ASP A 35 -27.39 11.82 -10.09
C ASP A 35 -25.99 12.02 -10.73
N SER A 36 -25.55 11.04 -11.51
CA SER A 36 -24.25 11.06 -12.18
C SER A 36 -24.12 12.11 -13.29
N SER A 37 -25.23 12.73 -13.72
CA SER A 37 -25.21 13.86 -14.67
C SER A 37 -24.80 15.19 -14.01
N MET A 38 -24.82 15.25 -12.67
CA MET A 38 -24.41 16.43 -11.92
C MET A 38 -22.89 16.48 -11.75
N SER A 39 -22.32 17.69 -11.79
CA SER A 39 -20.90 17.90 -11.53
C SER A 39 -20.49 17.38 -10.15
N VAL A 40 -19.27 16.84 -10.01
CA VAL A 40 -18.71 16.36 -8.74
C VAL A 40 -18.91 17.37 -7.60
N GLU A 41 -18.60 18.66 -7.83
CA GLU A 41 -18.75 19.69 -6.78
C GLU A 41 -20.19 19.80 -6.25
N ARG A 42 -21.20 19.79 -7.14
CA ARG A 42 -22.62 19.81 -6.73
C ARG A 42 -23.02 18.55 -5.96
N ARG A 43 -22.48 17.39 -6.34
CA ARG A 43 -22.74 16.11 -5.65
C ARG A 43 -22.11 16.11 -4.26
N VAL A 44 -20.89 16.63 -4.13
CA VAL A 44 -20.21 16.81 -2.84
C VAL A 44 -20.99 17.76 -1.94
N THR A 45 -21.38 18.95 -2.43
CA THR A 45 -22.16 19.91 -1.62
C THR A 45 -23.50 19.33 -1.16
N ASP A 46 -24.23 18.65 -2.04
CA ASP A 46 -25.51 18.02 -1.69
C ASP A 46 -25.35 16.89 -0.66
N LEU A 47 -24.36 16.00 -0.85
CA LEU A 47 -24.13 14.92 0.10
C LEU A 47 -23.67 15.45 1.46
N LEU A 48 -22.71 16.37 1.48
CA LEU A 48 -22.19 16.96 2.71
C LEU A 48 -23.29 17.67 3.52
N GLY A 49 -24.19 18.39 2.85
CA GLY A 49 -25.33 19.05 3.48
C GLY A 49 -26.40 18.09 4.05
N ARG A 50 -26.34 16.80 3.71
CA ARG A 50 -27.23 15.74 4.23
C ARG A 50 -26.62 14.96 5.38
N MET A 51 -25.31 15.10 5.62
CA MET A 51 -24.59 14.32 6.61
C MET A 51 -24.75 14.90 8.02
N THR A 52 -24.85 14.02 9.01
CA THR A 52 -24.69 14.37 10.42
C THR A 52 -23.20 14.56 10.73
N LEU A 53 -22.88 15.24 11.83
CA LEU A 53 -21.49 15.37 12.28
C LEU A 53 -20.82 14.00 12.48
N ARG A 54 -21.56 13.03 13.06
CA ARG A 54 -21.08 11.68 13.28
C ARG A 54 -20.75 10.94 11.97
N GLU A 55 -21.58 11.07 10.94
CA GLU A 55 -21.28 10.52 9.61
C GLU A 55 -20.09 11.21 8.95
N LYS A 56 -19.92 12.51 9.16
CA LYS A 56 -18.75 13.25 8.68
C LYS A 56 -17.47 12.71 9.31
N ILE A 57 -17.45 12.56 10.64
CA ILE A 57 -16.30 11.98 11.36
C ILE A 57 -16.02 10.55 10.90
N ALA A 58 -17.06 9.72 10.71
CA ALA A 58 -16.89 8.35 10.20
C ALA A 58 -16.22 8.31 8.80
N GLN A 59 -16.52 9.27 7.92
CA GLN A 59 -15.84 9.39 6.62
C GLN A 59 -14.36 9.76 6.76
N LEU A 60 -13.94 10.36 7.88
CA LEU A 60 -12.55 10.65 8.21
C LEU A 60 -11.86 9.49 8.95
N SER A 61 -12.51 8.33 9.10
CA SER A 61 -11.99 7.19 9.87
C SER A 61 -11.83 5.92 9.03
N HIS A 62 -10.89 5.10 9.47
CA HIS A 62 -10.66 3.74 8.98
C HIS A 62 -11.36 2.71 9.88
N LEU A 63 -12.12 1.78 9.29
CA LEU A 63 -12.66 0.62 10.00
C LEU A 63 -11.75 -0.59 9.82
N HIS A 64 -11.20 -1.10 10.92
CA HIS A 64 -10.13 -2.08 10.87
C HIS A 64 -10.58 -3.52 10.78
N GLY A 65 -9.74 -4.37 10.17
CA GLY A 65 -10.05 -5.78 9.96
C GLY A 65 -10.44 -6.57 11.22
N TYR A 66 -9.88 -6.25 12.40
CA TYR A 66 -10.25 -6.92 13.67
C TYR A 66 -11.70 -6.62 14.09
N GLN A 67 -12.27 -5.51 13.61
CA GLN A 67 -13.67 -5.10 13.79
C GLN A 67 -14.60 -5.69 12.72
N LEU A 68 -14.07 -6.34 11.68
CA LEU A 68 -14.85 -6.74 10.50
C LEU A 68 -14.85 -8.25 10.27
N TYR A 69 -13.78 -8.94 10.66
CA TYR A 69 -13.53 -10.31 10.26
C TYR A 69 -13.47 -11.29 11.44
N ASN A 70 -13.79 -12.55 11.13
CA ASN A 70 -13.48 -13.70 11.94
C ASN A 70 -12.73 -14.72 11.07
N GLY A 71 -11.41 -14.80 11.24
CA GLY A 71 -10.55 -15.57 10.35
C GLY A 71 -10.58 -15.01 8.92
N GLN A 72 -11.12 -15.81 7.98
CA GLN A 72 -11.15 -15.50 6.55
C GLN A 72 -12.50 -14.97 6.05
N GLU A 73 -13.47 -14.74 6.94
CA GLU A 73 -14.83 -14.34 6.57
C GLU A 73 -15.26 -13.06 7.28
N VAL A 74 -16.23 -12.35 6.68
CA VAL A 74 -16.89 -11.20 7.31
C VAL A 74 -17.77 -11.67 8.45
N ASP A 75 -17.57 -11.07 9.62
CA ASP A 75 -18.47 -11.23 10.75
C ASP A 75 -19.53 -10.11 10.69
N TYR A 76 -20.73 -10.46 10.23
CA TYR A 76 -21.82 -9.50 10.10
C TYR A 76 -22.28 -8.91 11.43
N GLN A 77 -22.05 -9.59 12.56
CA GLN A 77 -22.39 -9.00 13.85
C GLN A 77 -21.38 -7.92 14.20
N LYS A 78 -20.08 -8.21 14.07
CA LYS A 78 -19.05 -7.18 14.28
C LYS A 78 -19.21 -6.00 13.32
N LEU A 79 -19.53 -6.26 12.06
CA LEU A 79 -19.80 -5.20 11.07
C LEU A 79 -20.96 -4.29 11.52
N ARG A 80 -22.09 -4.87 11.99
CA ARG A 80 -23.21 -4.10 12.53
C ARG A 80 -22.83 -3.33 13.79
N ASP A 81 -22.07 -3.95 14.69
CA ASP A 81 -21.63 -3.31 15.94
C ASP A 81 -20.67 -2.14 15.67
N ALA A 82 -19.81 -2.28 14.65
CA ALA A 82 -18.83 -1.27 14.28
C ALA A 82 -19.44 -0.11 13.47
N ALA A 83 -20.27 -0.42 12.47
CA ALA A 83 -20.75 0.57 11.51
C ALA A 83 -22.18 1.07 11.77
N GLY A 84 -23.05 0.24 12.35
CA GLY A 84 -24.47 0.57 12.49
C GLY A 84 -25.09 0.96 11.14
N ASP A 85 -25.76 2.12 11.10
CA ASP A 85 -26.37 2.69 9.90
C ASP A 85 -25.50 3.77 9.21
N ILE A 86 -24.19 3.83 9.54
CA ILE A 86 -23.23 4.82 9.05
C ILE A 86 -22.10 4.15 8.24
N SER A 87 -21.70 4.80 7.15
CA SER A 87 -20.55 4.39 6.33
C SER A 87 -19.27 5.15 6.70
N TYR A 88 -18.12 4.56 6.36
CA TYR A 88 -16.78 5.02 6.76
C TYR A 88 -15.91 5.48 5.58
N GLY A 89 -14.73 6.02 5.88
CA GLY A 89 -13.76 6.44 4.89
C GLY A 89 -13.15 5.25 4.14
N CYS A 90 -12.48 4.38 4.90
CA CYS A 90 -11.69 3.25 4.41
C CYS A 90 -11.94 1.96 5.21
N ILE A 91 -11.69 0.83 4.54
CA ILE A 91 -11.51 -0.51 5.15
C ILE A 91 -10.32 -1.22 4.49
N GLU A 92 -9.73 -2.17 5.19
CA GLU A 92 -8.62 -3.02 4.74
C GLU A 92 -8.88 -4.51 4.98
N GLY A 93 -8.10 -5.38 4.34
CA GLY A 93 -8.25 -6.84 4.45
C GLY A 93 -6.94 -7.63 4.53
N PHE A 94 -5.84 -7.07 5.06
CA PHE A 94 -4.47 -7.60 4.93
C PHE A 94 -4.26 -9.07 5.34
N ASN A 95 -5.10 -9.61 6.22
CA ASN A 95 -5.00 -11.00 6.67
C ASN A 95 -5.85 -11.99 5.83
N LEU A 96 -6.56 -11.50 4.81
CA LEU A 96 -7.40 -12.32 3.95
C LEU A 96 -6.62 -12.81 2.73
N THR A 97 -6.94 -14.02 2.26
CA THR A 97 -6.50 -14.49 0.95
C THR A 97 -7.12 -13.66 -0.17
N GLY A 98 -6.52 -13.68 -1.37
CA GLY A 98 -7.07 -12.91 -2.49
C GLY A 98 -8.48 -13.33 -2.93
N GLU A 99 -8.86 -14.60 -2.72
CA GLU A 99 -10.25 -15.04 -2.96
C GLU A 99 -11.22 -14.54 -1.90
N ASN A 100 -10.81 -14.58 -0.64
CA ASN A 100 -11.67 -14.22 0.49
C ASN A 100 -11.82 -12.70 0.62
N VAL A 101 -10.76 -11.93 0.33
CA VAL A 101 -10.83 -10.47 0.33
C VAL A 101 -11.84 -9.97 -0.69
N ARG A 102 -11.93 -10.56 -1.89
CA ARG A 102 -12.95 -10.21 -2.88
C ARG A 102 -14.36 -10.37 -2.34
N LYS A 103 -14.65 -11.53 -1.72
CA LYS A 103 -15.96 -11.81 -1.12
C LYS A 103 -16.26 -10.84 0.02
N ALA A 104 -15.27 -10.58 0.86
CA ALA A 104 -15.39 -9.72 2.04
C ALA A 104 -15.64 -8.26 1.65
N PHE A 105 -14.84 -7.70 0.75
CA PHE A 105 -15.00 -6.36 0.23
C PHE A 105 -16.34 -6.17 -0.47
N HIS A 106 -16.77 -7.13 -1.30
CA HIS A 106 -18.10 -7.07 -1.89
C HIS A 106 -19.21 -7.05 -0.83
N ALA A 107 -19.14 -7.91 0.18
CA ALA A 107 -20.13 -7.98 1.25
C ALA A 107 -20.19 -6.69 2.10
N ILE A 108 -19.04 -6.15 2.48
CA ILE A 108 -18.97 -4.91 3.27
C ILE A 108 -19.43 -3.74 2.41
N GLN A 109 -19.00 -3.64 1.15
CA GLN A 109 -19.45 -2.59 0.25
C GLN A 109 -20.97 -2.60 0.08
N LYS A 110 -21.55 -3.81 -0.08
CA LYS A 110 -23.00 -3.97 -0.15
C LYS A 110 -23.70 -3.46 1.12
N TYR A 111 -23.19 -3.82 2.30
CA TYR A 111 -23.69 -3.28 3.57
C TYR A 111 -23.60 -1.76 3.61
N MET A 112 -22.46 -1.19 3.24
CA MET A 112 -22.24 0.27 3.26
C MET A 112 -23.17 1.01 2.30
N VAL A 113 -23.51 0.41 1.16
CA VAL A 113 -24.39 1.04 0.14
C VAL A 113 -25.88 0.82 0.44
N GLU A 114 -26.27 -0.37 0.91
CA GLU A 114 -27.68 -0.77 1.02
C GLU A 114 -28.26 -0.61 2.43
N GLU A 115 -27.45 -0.74 3.47
CA GLU A 115 -27.91 -0.80 4.87
C GLU A 115 -27.57 0.48 5.67
N THR A 116 -26.81 1.43 5.09
CA THR A 116 -26.52 2.73 5.72
C THR A 116 -27.41 3.84 5.16
N ARG A 117 -27.67 4.86 5.98
CA ARG A 117 -28.66 5.91 5.68
C ARG A 117 -28.41 6.66 4.36
N LEU A 118 -27.15 6.93 4.04
CA LEU A 118 -26.73 7.68 2.85
C LEU A 118 -26.13 6.80 1.75
N GLY A 119 -25.91 5.51 2.01
CA GLY A 119 -25.37 4.57 1.02
C GLY A 119 -24.02 5.01 0.45
N ILE A 120 -23.13 5.56 1.30
CA ILE A 120 -21.83 6.06 0.85
C ILE A 120 -20.88 4.85 0.67
N PRO A 121 -20.28 4.64 -0.51
CA PRO A 121 -19.30 3.58 -0.71
C PRO A 121 -18.03 3.80 0.12
N VAL A 122 -17.35 2.73 0.55
CA VAL A 122 -16.04 2.84 1.23
C VAL A 122 -14.89 2.68 0.25
N PHE A 123 -13.71 3.24 0.58
CA PHE A 123 -12.48 2.82 -0.10
C PHE A 123 -12.01 1.50 0.48
N THR A 124 -11.93 0.47 -0.35
CA THR A 124 -11.25 -0.78 -0.01
C THR A 124 -9.77 -0.62 -0.32
N VAL A 125 -8.93 -0.69 0.73
CA VAL A 125 -7.49 -0.44 0.62
C VAL A 125 -6.68 -1.70 0.85
N THR A 126 -5.55 -1.81 0.15
CA THR A 126 -4.51 -2.81 0.48
C THR A 126 -3.11 -2.32 0.15
N GLU A 127 -2.12 -3.02 0.68
CA GLU A 127 -0.71 -2.82 0.38
C GLU A 127 -0.37 -3.46 -0.97
N SER A 128 0.47 -2.78 -1.77
CA SER A 128 0.91 -3.37 -3.04
C SER A 128 2.31 -2.97 -3.52
N LEU A 129 3.22 -2.66 -2.59
CA LEU A 129 4.57 -2.15 -2.87
C LEU A 129 5.29 -2.90 -4.01
N HIS A 130 5.24 -4.23 -4.00
CA HIS A 130 5.77 -5.09 -5.08
C HIS A 130 4.83 -6.26 -5.41
N GLY A 131 3.53 -6.03 -5.29
CA GLY A 131 2.51 -7.06 -5.45
C GLY A 131 1.46 -6.97 -4.36
N SER A 132 0.25 -7.42 -4.64
CA SER A 132 -0.81 -7.41 -3.64
C SER A 132 -0.44 -8.23 -2.40
N VAL A 133 -0.58 -7.66 -1.21
CA VAL A 133 -0.34 -8.35 0.07
C VAL A 133 -1.56 -9.19 0.48
N HIS A 134 -2.00 -10.05 -0.44
CA HIS A 134 -3.06 -11.02 -0.23
C HIS A 134 -2.60 -12.39 -0.70
N ASP A 135 -2.82 -13.41 0.11
CA ASP A 135 -2.31 -14.76 -0.15
C ASP A 135 -2.72 -15.26 -1.53
N GLY A 136 -1.74 -15.78 -2.28
CA GLY A 136 -1.89 -16.30 -3.64
C GLY A 136 -1.53 -15.31 -4.76
N SER A 137 -1.34 -14.03 -4.45
CA SER A 137 -0.98 -12.98 -5.44
C SER A 137 0.42 -13.16 -6.01
N THR A 138 0.70 -12.55 -7.17
CA THR A 138 2.07 -12.49 -7.71
C THR A 138 2.94 -11.61 -6.81
N ILE A 139 4.14 -12.09 -6.48
CA ILE A 139 5.18 -11.30 -5.80
C ILE A 139 6.21 -10.89 -6.86
N PHE A 140 6.47 -9.59 -6.96
CA PHE A 140 7.46 -9.01 -7.85
C PHE A 140 8.75 -8.70 -7.06
N PRO A 141 9.88 -8.44 -7.73
CA PRO A 141 11.05 -7.89 -7.06
C PRO A 141 10.71 -6.57 -6.35
N GLN A 142 11.30 -6.40 -5.17
CA GLN A 142 11.13 -5.24 -4.31
C GLN A 142 11.58 -3.93 -5.00
N SER A 143 11.11 -2.77 -4.52
CA SER A 143 11.30 -1.46 -5.18
C SER A 143 12.76 -1.12 -5.49
N VAL A 144 13.72 -1.45 -4.63
CA VAL A 144 15.15 -1.23 -4.89
C VAL A 144 15.66 -2.03 -6.10
N ALA A 145 15.14 -3.25 -6.30
CA ALA A 145 15.44 -4.06 -7.47
C ALA A 145 14.82 -3.45 -8.73
N VAL A 146 13.57 -2.95 -8.64
CA VAL A 146 12.91 -2.23 -9.74
C VAL A 146 13.69 -0.96 -10.11
N GLY A 147 14.17 -0.19 -9.12
CA GLY A 147 15.02 0.98 -9.32
C GLY A 147 16.29 0.65 -10.11
N SER A 148 16.91 -0.49 -9.81
CA SER A 148 18.15 -0.98 -10.45
C SER A 148 17.97 -1.35 -11.94
N THR A 149 16.74 -1.50 -12.42
CA THR A 149 16.46 -1.75 -13.85
C THR A 149 16.66 -0.50 -14.73
N PHE A 150 16.52 0.71 -14.14
CA PHE A 150 16.40 1.98 -14.88
C PHE A 150 15.33 1.95 -16.00
N ASN A 151 14.35 1.04 -15.91
CA ASN A 151 13.37 0.77 -16.95
C ASN A 151 11.96 1.22 -16.53
N LEU A 152 11.58 2.42 -16.96
CA LEU A 152 10.28 3.02 -16.62
C LEU A 152 9.09 2.24 -17.19
N ASP A 153 9.24 1.67 -18.39
CA ASP A 153 8.19 0.87 -19.01
C ASP A 153 7.94 -0.42 -18.22
N LEU A 154 9.00 -1.02 -17.70
CA LEU A 154 8.89 -2.21 -16.86
C LEU A 154 8.21 -1.90 -15.51
N ALA A 155 8.53 -0.78 -14.88
CA ALA A 155 7.84 -0.30 -13.68
C ALA A 155 6.34 -0.06 -13.92
N TYR A 156 5.98 0.55 -15.06
CA TYR A 156 4.59 0.75 -15.48
C TYR A 156 3.86 -0.59 -15.72
N GLN A 157 4.48 -1.52 -16.45
CA GLN A 157 3.89 -2.84 -16.73
C GLN A 157 3.67 -3.63 -15.45
N MET A 158 4.64 -3.57 -14.52
CA MET A 158 4.56 -4.23 -13.23
C MET A 158 3.32 -3.75 -12.46
N THR A 159 3.16 -2.45 -12.25
CA THR A 159 2.02 -1.95 -11.46
C THR A 159 0.68 -2.09 -12.19
N LYS A 160 0.65 -2.11 -13.52
CA LYS A 160 -0.55 -2.45 -14.29
C LYS A 160 -0.98 -3.91 -14.11
N ALA A 161 -0.01 -4.83 -14.03
CA ALA A 161 -0.28 -6.23 -13.70
C ALA A 161 -0.79 -6.37 -12.25
N ILE A 162 -0.13 -5.71 -11.30
CA ILE A 162 -0.58 -5.65 -9.90
C ILE A 162 -2.00 -5.10 -9.80
N ALA A 163 -2.29 -4.00 -10.50
CA ALA A 163 -3.61 -3.38 -10.52
C ALA A 163 -4.71 -4.31 -11.05
N THR A 164 -4.37 -5.22 -11.97
CA THR A 164 -5.31 -6.25 -12.44
C THR A 164 -5.65 -7.24 -11.33
N GLU A 165 -4.66 -7.71 -10.57
CA GLU A 165 -4.90 -8.59 -9.42
C GLU A 165 -5.74 -7.87 -8.36
N LEU A 166 -5.35 -6.65 -7.98
CA LEU A 166 -6.05 -5.81 -7.00
C LEU A 166 -7.51 -5.55 -7.39
N ARG A 167 -7.76 -5.20 -8.66
CA ARG A 167 -9.13 -4.98 -9.15
C ARG A 167 -9.95 -6.24 -9.06
N SER A 168 -9.37 -7.40 -9.39
CA SER A 168 -10.05 -8.70 -9.26
C SER A 168 -10.33 -9.08 -7.80
N GLN A 169 -9.57 -8.51 -6.85
CA GLN A 169 -9.77 -8.67 -5.41
C GLN A 169 -10.77 -7.66 -4.82
N GLY A 170 -11.34 -6.77 -5.64
CA GLY A 170 -12.26 -5.72 -5.19
C GLY A 170 -11.59 -4.56 -4.46
N VAL A 171 -10.27 -4.39 -4.63
CA VAL A 171 -9.52 -3.26 -4.09
C VAL A 171 -9.76 -2.03 -4.97
N ILE A 172 -10.04 -0.89 -4.35
CA ILE A 172 -10.25 0.40 -5.04
C ILE A 172 -8.98 1.25 -5.02
N GLN A 173 -8.26 1.22 -3.91
CA GLN A 173 -7.08 2.05 -3.70
C GLN A 173 -5.94 1.24 -3.09
N THR A 174 -4.71 1.58 -3.43
CA THR A 174 -3.54 0.93 -2.86
C THR A 174 -2.58 1.90 -2.20
N LEU A 175 -1.93 1.43 -1.13
CA LEU A 175 -0.95 2.16 -0.33
C LEU A 175 0.44 2.06 -1.00
N SER A 176 0.57 2.53 -2.23
CA SER A 176 1.76 2.43 -3.09
C SER A 176 1.72 3.51 -4.19
N PRO A 177 2.85 4.03 -4.69
CA PRO A 177 4.24 3.64 -4.40
C PRO A 177 4.90 4.35 -3.22
N GLY A 178 5.98 3.71 -2.73
CA GLY A 178 6.99 4.29 -1.85
C GLY A 178 7.88 5.28 -2.61
N LEU A 179 7.99 6.54 -2.17
CA LEU A 179 8.75 7.59 -2.87
C LEU A 179 9.84 8.27 -2.02
N ASP A 180 10.23 7.65 -0.91
CA ASP A 180 11.37 8.11 -0.13
C ASP A 180 12.66 8.05 -0.94
N VAL A 181 13.50 9.08 -0.78
CA VAL A 181 14.86 9.08 -1.33
C VAL A 181 15.82 8.64 -0.24
N VAL A 182 16.51 7.52 -0.48
CA VAL A 182 17.43 6.93 0.50
C VAL A 182 18.67 7.81 0.65
N ARG A 183 18.94 8.24 1.88
CA ARG A 183 20.13 9.00 2.29
C ARG A 183 20.79 8.43 3.55
N ASP A 184 20.17 7.47 4.21
CA ASP A 184 20.79 6.68 5.27
C ASP A 184 20.55 5.19 5.01
N LEU A 185 21.62 4.46 4.71
CA LEU A 185 21.56 3.03 4.32
C LEU A 185 21.30 2.10 5.51
N ARG A 186 21.37 2.61 6.74
CA ARG A 186 21.05 1.86 7.96
C ARG A 186 19.56 1.68 8.19
N TRP A 187 18.76 2.51 7.55
CA TRP A 187 17.31 2.49 7.68
C TRP A 187 16.72 1.20 7.13
N GLY A 188 15.88 0.52 7.91
CA GLY A 188 15.35 -0.78 7.55
C GLY A 188 14.54 -0.80 6.24
N ARG A 189 13.91 0.32 5.88
CA ARG A 189 13.00 0.43 4.71
C ARG A 189 13.69 0.87 3.42
N VAL A 190 15.03 0.81 3.35
CA VAL A 190 15.79 1.12 2.12
C VAL A 190 15.26 0.34 0.92
N GLU A 191 14.86 -0.92 1.12
CA GLU A 191 14.35 -1.77 0.05
C GLU A 191 13.05 -1.25 -0.58
N GLU A 192 12.25 -0.48 0.17
CA GLU A 192 10.98 0.07 -0.29
C GLU A 192 11.13 1.28 -1.24
N SER A 193 12.35 1.77 -1.42
CA SER A 193 12.68 2.90 -2.31
C SER A 193 13.32 2.43 -3.62
N PHE A 194 13.22 3.26 -4.66
CA PHE A 194 13.94 3.06 -5.92
C PHE A 194 15.42 3.49 -5.86
N GLY A 195 15.89 4.06 -4.74
CA GLY A 195 17.29 4.38 -4.50
C GLY A 195 17.54 5.78 -3.93
N GLU A 196 18.76 6.27 -4.12
CA GLU A 196 19.25 7.53 -3.52
C GLU A 196 19.12 8.77 -4.42
N ASP A 197 18.70 8.61 -5.67
CA ASP A 197 18.60 9.71 -6.63
C ASP A 197 17.14 10.23 -6.74
N PRO A 198 16.86 11.51 -6.39
CA PRO A 198 15.51 12.06 -6.44
C PRO A 198 14.88 12.01 -7.83
N TRP A 199 15.68 12.11 -8.90
CA TRP A 199 15.17 12.06 -10.26
C TRP A 199 14.72 10.65 -10.64
N LEU A 200 15.55 9.63 -10.39
CA LEU A 200 15.20 8.23 -10.62
C LEU A 200 13.97 7.83 -9.81
N VAL A 201 13.94 8.14 -8.51
CA VAL A 201 12.79 7.84 -7.63
C VAL A 201 11.52 8.51 -8.16
N GLY A 202 11.60 9.79 -8.56
CA GLY A 202 10.46 10.51 -9.13
C GLY A 202 9.98 9.93 -10.47
N GLN A 203 10.89 9.53 -11.35
CA GLN A 203 10.54 8.93 -12.65
C GLN A 203 9.92 7.54 -12.50
N MET A 204 10.47 6.69 -11.63
CA MET A 204 9.91 5.38 -11.30
C MET A 204 8.52 5.53 -10.66
N GLY A 205 8.38 6.48 -9.71
CA GLY A 205 7.10 6.82 -9.09
C GLY A 205 6.02 7.23 -10.08
N ILE A 206 6.34 8.12 -11.02
CA ILE A 206 5.40 8.52 -12.10
C ILE A 206 4.97 7.31 -12.93
N ALA A 207 5.92 6.43 -13.30
CA ALA A 207 5.62 5.25 -14.09
C ALA A 207 4.69 4.27 -13.34
N GLN A 208 4.99 3.99 -12.08
CA GLN A 208 4.18 3.12 -11.23
C GLN A 208 2.76 3.68 -11.01
N VAL A 209 2.63 4.97 -10.69
CA VAL A 209 1.33 5.65 -10.52
C VAL A 209 0.48 5.54 -11.78
N LYS A 210 1.07 5.76 -12.97
CA LYS A 210 0.36 5.60 -14.24
C LYS A 210 -0.10 4.16 -14.47
N GLY A 211 0.72 3.16 -14.14
CA GLY A 211 0.35 1.76 -14.28
C GLY A 211 -0.84 1.36 -13.39
N TYR A 212 -0.89 1.86 -12.16
CA TYR A 212 -2.05 1.68 -11.27
C TYR A 212 -3.31 2.34 -11.83
N ILE A 213 -3.24 3.62 -12.23
CA ILE A 213 -4.39 4.38 -12.76
C ILE A 213 -4.94 3.71 -14.02
N ASP A 214 -4.07 3.35 -14.97
CA ASP A 214 -4.48 2.66 -16.21
C ASP A 214 -5.02 1.24 -15.95
N GLY A 215 -4.63 0.62 -14.85
CA GLY A 215 -5.18 -0.66 -14.39
C GLY A 215 -6.52 -0.55 -13.66
N GLY A 216 -6.97 0.67 -13.36
CA GLY A 216 -8.22 0.97 -12.66
C GLY A 216 -8.10 0.96 -11.14
N ILE A 217 -6.90 1.20 -10.60
CA ILE A 217 -6.63 1.32 -9.16
C ILE A 217 -6.15 2.74 -8.85
N SER A 218 -6.68 3.32 -7.77
CA SER A 218 -6.21 4.61 -7.25
C SER A 218 -4.93 4.39 -6.42
N PRO A 219 -3.76 4.95 -6.80
CA PRO A 219 -2.55 4.86 -5.97
C PRO A 219 -2.55 5.92 -4.86
N MET A 220 -1.77 5.66 -3.81
CA MET A 220 -1.53 6.58 -2.70
C MET A 220 -0.02 6.73 -2.50
N LEU A 221 0.51 7.93 -2.77
CA LEU A 221 1.93 8.19 -2.57
C LEU A 221 2.28 8.07 -1.09
N LYS A 222 3.36 7.38 -0.73
CA LYS A 222 3.75 7.23 0.67
C LYS A 222 5.25 7.07 0.89
N PRO A 223 5.67 7.18 2.16
CA PRO A 223 5.07 8.05 3.17
C PRO A 223 5.52 9.52 2.95
N PHE A 224 4.57 10.43 2.75
CA PHE A 224 4.84 11.83 2.43
C PHE A 224 5.43 12.61 3.61
N GLY A 225 6.67 12.99 3.40
CA GLY A 225 7.57 13.63 4.35
C GLY A 225 9.00 13.21 3.98
N PRO A 226 10.02 13.67 4.73
CA PRO A 226 11.35 13.11 4.59
C PRO A 226 11.46 11.80 5.37
N GLY A 227 11.21 10.64 4.76
CA GLY A 227 11.38 9.34 5.43
C GLY A 227 12.78 8.76 5.27
N GLY A 228 13.37 8.88 4.08
CA GLY A 228 14.60 8.16 3.70
C GLY A 228 15.94 8.62 4.31
N ALA A 229 15.93 9.49 5.33
CA ALA A 229 17.15 10.04 5.94
C ALA A 229 17.09 10.14 7.47
N PRO A 230 16.50 9.17 8.18
CA PRO A 230 16.20 9.34 9.60
C PRO A 230 17.49 9.45 10.42
N LEU A 231 17.47 10.29 11.45
CA LEU A 231 18.63 10.43 12.34
C LEU A 231 19.04 9.07 12.93
N GLY A 232 20.32 8.73 12.73
CA GLY A 232 20.89 7.47 13.21
C GLY A 232 20.48 6.24 12.41
N GLY A 233 19.75 6.39 11.30
CA GLY A 233 19.18 5.28 10.55
C GLY A 233 17.98 4.63 11.23
N LEU A 234 17.44 5.22 12.30
CA LEU A 234 16.39 4.61 13.11
C LEU A 234 15.01 4.91 12.55
N ASN A 235 14.19 3.88 12.37
CA ASN A 235 12.83 4.02 11.89
C ASN A 235 12.05 5.03 12.76
N LEU A 236 11.23 5.86 12.10
CA LEU A 236 10.43 6.93 12.71
C LEU A 236 11.23 8.14 13.28
N ALA A 237 12.56 8.10 13.30
CA ALA A 237 13.34 9.24 13.80
C ALA A 237 13.18 10.48 12.90
N SER A 238 13.35 11.66 13.51
CA SER A 238 13.32 12.95 12.80
C SER A 238 14.32 12.96 11.65
N VAL A 239 14.01 13.71 10.59
CA VAL A 239 14.99 14.13 9.59
C VAL A 239 15.31 15.59 9.80
N GLU A 240 16.61 15.88 9.88
CA GLU A 240 17.12 17.24 10.02
C GLU A 240 17.69 17.71 8.68
N SER A 241 17.07 18.72 8.08
CA SER A 241 17.53 19.27 6.80
C SER A 241 17.02 20.69 6.56
N GLY A 242 17.72 21.45 5.73
CA GLY A 242 17.27 22.79 5.32
C GLY A 242 16.12 22.74 4.32
N GLU A 243 15.42 23.87 4.15
CA GLU A 243 14.32 23.99 3.18
C GLU A 243 14.76 23.67 1.73
N ARG A 244 16.02 23.92 1.38
CA ARG A 244 16.56 23.53 0.08
C ARG A 244 16.55 22.02 -0.11
N ASP A 245 16.98 21.27 0.89
CA ASP A 245 17.17 19.83 0.77
C ASP A 245 15.83 19.11 0.83
N ILE A 246 14.91 19.53 1.71
CA ILE A 246 13.54 18.98 1.71
C ILE A 246 12.92 19.11 0.32
N ARG A 247 13.01 20.28 -0.33
CA ARG A 247 12.38 20.57 -1.63
C ARG A 247 13.07 19.91 -2.83
N ASN A 248 14.40 19.78 -2.80
CA ASN A 248 15.16 19.26 -3.96
C ASN A 248 15.49 17.78 -3.87
N ILE A 249 15.41 17.19 -2.67
CA ILE A 249 15.76 15.79 -2.42
C ILE A 249 14.53 15.05 -1.93
N HIS A 250 14.14 15.28 -0.68
CA HIS A 250 13.23 14.37 0.03
C HIS A 250 11.83 14.35 -0.56
N ILE A 251 11.22 15.51 -0.79
CA ILE A 251 9.85 15.59 -1.29
C ILE A 251 9.77 15.80 -2.80
N LYS A 252 10.93 15.84 -3.50
CA LYS A 252 10.99 16.09 -4.94
C LYS A 252 10.27 15.01 -5.76
N PRO A 253 10.41 13.71 -5.46
CA PRO A 253 9.64 12.66 -6.15
C PRO A 253 8.12 12.83 -6.01
N TYR A 254 7.63 13.27 -4.85
CA TYR A 254 6.21 13.52 -4.61
C TYR A 254 5.69 14.70 -5.43
N GLU A 255 6.47 15.80 -5.52
CA GLU A 255 6.15 16.92 -6.41
C GLU A 255 6.01 16.43 -7.86
N MET A 256 6.98 15.63 -8.31
CA MET A 256 7.00 15.09 -9.67
C MET A 256 5.74 14.24 -9.92
N ALA A 257 5.38 13.33 -9.01
CA ALA A 257 4.19 12.51 -9.14
C ALA A 257 2.90 13.35 -9.15
N VAL A 258 2.72 14.28 -8.20
CA VAL A 258 1.52 15.15 -8.10
C VAL A 258 1.36 16.02 -9.35
N ARG A 259 2.45 16.56 -9.91
CA ARG A 259 2.37 17.45 -11.09
C ARG A 259 2.20 16.72 -12.42
N ASN A 260 2.58 15.44 -12.51
CA ASN A 260 2.62 14.70 -13.78
C ASN A 260 1.60 13.55 -13.86
N THR A 261 0.75 13.39 -12.85
CA THR A 261 -0.26 12.32 -12.78
C THR A 261 -1.55 12.84 -12.13
N GLU A 262 -2.60 12.02 -12.17
CA GLU A 262 -3.89 12.32 -11.52
C GLU A 262 -4.02 11.64 -10.15
N VAL A 263 -2.91 11.50 -9.42
CA VAL A 263 -2.93 10.86 -8.09
C VAL A 263 -3.92 11.55 -7.14
N LYS A 264 -4.73 10.76 -6.44
CA LYS A 264 -5.86 11.25 -5.63
C LYS A 264 -5.67 11.05 -4.13
N ALA A 265 -4.58 10.42 -3.69
CA ALA A 265 -4.29 10.21 -2.29
C ALA A 265 -2.80 10.30 -1.98
N VAL A 266 -2.49 10.78 -0.79
CA VAL A 266 -1.14 10.85 -0.22
C VAL A 266 -1.22 10.40 1.23
N MET A 267 -0.34 9.50 1.65
CA MET A 267 -0.18 9.08 3.05
C MET A 267 0.88 9.96 3.71
N THR A 268 0.66 10.50 4.91
CA THR A 268 1.73 11.21 5.65
C THR A 268 2.78 10.24 6.19
N SER A 269 4.00 10.68 6.48
CA SER A 269 4.96 9.85 7.24
C SER A 269 4.81 10.00 8.76
N TYR A 270 5.25 8.97 9.50
CA TYR A 270 5.24 8.95 10.97
C TYR A 270 6.17 9.99 11.61
N ASN A 271 7.30 10.26 10.96
CA ASN A 271 8.39 10.99 11.56
C ASN A 271 8.16 12.51 11.54
N SER A 272 9.18 13.26 11.93
CA SER A 272 9.19 14.71 11.92
C SER A 272 10.26 15.28 11.00
N TRP A 273 10.06 16.52 10.58
CA TRP A 273 11.08 17.33 9.90
C TRP A 273 11.45 18.50 10.80
N ASN A 274 12.73 18.59 11.19
CA ASN A 274 13.23 19.58 12.14
C ASN A 274 12.37 19.68 13.42
N GLY A 275 11.97 18.52 13.95
CA GLY A 275 11.14 18.43 15.17
C GLY A 275 9.65 18.70 14.99
N ILE A 276 9.15 19.04 13.80
CA ILE A 276 7.71 19.20 13.52
C ILE A 276 7.16 17.88 12.94
N PRO A 277 6.20 17.20 13.61
CA PRO A 277 5.57 16.00 13.06
C PRO A 277 4.95 16.25 11.69
N ASN A 278 5.21 15.35 10.73
CA ASN A 278 4.74 15.55 9.35
C ASN A 278 3.20 15.51 9.27
N SER A 279 2.54 14.68 10.07
CA SER A 279 1.07 14.65 10.20
C SER A 279 0.47 15.89 10.88
N ALA A 280 1.27 16.76 11.49
CA ALA A 280 0.83 18.05 12.06
C ALA A 280 1.43 19.26 11.33
N SER A 281 2.09 19.06 10.18
CA SER A 281 2.79 20.11 9.44
C SER A 281 1.90 20.75 8.37
N SER A 282 1.26 21.88 8.71
CA SER A 282 0.51 22.68 7.72
C SER A 282 1.39 23.19 6.58
N TYR A 283 2.68 23.41 6.85
CA TYR A 283 3.65 23.79 5.84
C TYR A 283 3.81 22.71 4.76
N LEU A 284 3.96 21.43 5.14
CA LEU A 284 4.07 20.34 4.17
C LEU A 284 2.71 20.04 3.52
N LEU A 285 1.67 19.83 4.32
CA LEU A 285 0.39 19.27 3.87
C LEU A 285 -0.53 20.29 3.21
N THR A 286 -0.43 21.57 3.56
CA THR A 286 -1.29 22.63 3.03
C THR A 286 -0.50 23.61 2.16
N ASN A 287 0.57 24.23 2.67
CA ASN A 287 1.32 25.21 1.89
C ASN A 287 1.97 24.56 0.66
N ILE A 288 2.79 23.52 0.84
CA ILE A 288 3.47 22.88 -0.28
C ILE A 288 2.51 22.00 -1.09
N LEU A 289 1.98 20.94 -0.48
CA LEU A 289 1.22 19.92 -1.21
C LEU A 289 -0.01 20.49 -1.93
N ARG A 290 -0.79 21.36 -1.27
CA ARG A 290 -2.04 21.88 -1.85
C ARG A 290 -1.87 23.21 -2.55
N ASN A 291 -1.24 24.20 -1.92
CA ASN A 291 -1.20 25.56 -2.47
C ASN A 291 -0.14 25.68 -3.58
N GLU A 292 1.06 25.11 -3.40
CA GLU A 292 2.13 25.20 -4.41
C GLU A 292 2.01 24.14 -5.51
N TRP A 293 1.71 22.88 -5.15
CA TRP A 293 1.64 21.77 -6.12
C TRP A 293 0.25 21.57 -6.71
N GLY A 294 -0.80 22.06 -6.04
CA GLY A 294 -2.16 22.00 -6.54
C GLY A 294 -2.88 20.68 -6.26
N PHE A 295 -2.40 19.84 -5.34
CA PHE A 295 -3.01 18.55 -5.01
C PHE A 295 -4.50 18.70 -4.63
N LYS A 296 -5.37 17.97 -5.34
CA LYS A 296 -6.84 18.02 -5.18
C LYS A 296 -7.45 16.81 -4.47
N GLY A 297 -6.64 15.78 -4.23
CA GLY A 297 -7.04 14.59 -3.50
C GLY A 297 -7.12 14.79 -1.99
N TYR A 298 -7.15 13.68 -1.27
CA TYR A 298 -7.16 13.68 0.20
C TYR A 298 -5.85 13.15 0.79
N VAL A 299 -5.57 13.52 2.03
CA VAL A 299 -4.42 13.06 2.80
C VAL A 299 -4.88 12.03 3.82
N TYR A 300 -4.25 10.88 3.78
CA TYR A 300 -4.46 9.76 4.69
C TYR A 300 -3.31 9.76 5.71
N SER A 301 -3.59 9.54 7.00
CA SER A 301 -2.52 9.43 8.00
C SER A 301 -1.82 8.09 7.84
N ASP A 302 -0.51 8.02 8.11
CA ASP A 302 0.06 6.71 8.38
C ASP A 302 -0.60 6.07 9.61
N TRP A 303 -0.40 4.77 9.78
CA TRP A 303 -1.07 3.95 10.78
C TRP A 303 -0.69 4.36 12.21
N GLY A 304 -1.62 5.02 12.90
CA GLY A 304 -1.45 5.54 14.26
C GLY A 304 -0.71 6.88 14.32
N ALA A 305 -0.35 7.48 13.18
CA ALA A 305 0.45 8.71 13.13
C ALA A 305 -0.24 9.90 13.84
N VAL A 306 -1.57 9.94 13.88
CA VAL A 306 -2.31 10.97 14.63
C VAL A 306 -2.17 10.75 16.15
N ALA A 307 -2.30 9.51 16.64
CA ALA A 307 -2.06 9.19 18.05
C ALA A 307 -0.59 9.36 18.45
N MET A 308 0.37 9.16 17.53
CA MET A 308 1.78 9.41 17.80
C MET A 308 2.08 10.87 18.18
N LEU A 309 1.25 11.84 17.79
CA LEU A 309 1.37 13.22 18.25
C LEU A 309 1.33 13.34 19.78
N LYS A 310 0.56 12.48 20.46
CA LYS A 310 0.50 12.44 21.94
C LYS A 310 1.43 11.39 22.55
N ASP A 311 1.50 10.19 21.96
CA ASP A 311 2.11 9.03 22.61
C ASP A 311 3.60 8.87 22.29
N PHE A 312 4.09 9.52 21.24
CA PHE A 312 5.47 9.39 20.76
C PHE A 312 6.19 10.73 20.64
N GLN A 313 5.60 11.69 19.91
CA GLN A 313 6.21 13.01 19.66
C GLN A 313 5.90 14.03 20.77
N HIS A 314 4.88 13.76 21.58
CA HIS A 314 4.44 14.61 22.70
C HIS A 314 4.18 16.08 22.32
N THR A 315 3.68 16.33 21.11
CA THR A 315 3.22 17.67 20.67
C THR A 315 1.76 17.92 21.02
N ALA A 316 0.98 16.88 21.32
CA ALA A 316 -0.41 16.95 21.76
C ALA A 316 -0.58 16.33 23.16
N LYS A 317 -1.43 16.90 24.00
CA LYS A 317 -1.67 16.38 25.36
C LYS A 317 -2.70 15.25 25.42
N ASP A 318 -3.62 15.19 24.45
CA ASP A 318 -4.76 14.29 24.41
C ASP A 318 -5.30 14.11 22.98
N ASP A 319 -6.30 13.26 22.82
CA ASP A 319 -6.94 12.96 21.52
C ASP A 319 -7.55 14.19 20.86
N SER A 320 -8.10 15.11 21.67
CA SER A 320 -8.70 16.36 21.17
C SER A 320 -7.64 17.24 20.51
N GLU A 321 -6.50 17.44 21.17
CA GLU A 321 -5.41 18.25 20.64
C GLU A 321 -4.73 17.57 19.43
N ALA A 322 -4.53 16.26 19.46
CA ALA A 322 -3.98 15.51 18.34
C ALA A 322 -4.87 15.62 17.09
N ALA A 323 -6.19 15.47 17.25
CA ALA A 323 -7.16 15.62 16.16
C ALA A 323 -7.16 17.03 15.57
N ILE A 324 -7.14 18.07 16.41
CA ILE A 324 -7.07 19.47 15.96
C ILE A 324 -5.78 19.72 15.18
N GLN A 325 -4.62 19.30 15.71
CA GLN A 325 -3.32 19.50 15.04
C GLN A 325 -3.30 18.84 13.66
N ALA A 326 -3.68 17.56 13.57
CA ALA A 326 -3.64 16.82 12.31
C ALA A 326 -4.65 17.34 11.27
N LEU A 327 -5.91 17.51 11.67
CA LEU A 327 -6.99 17.93 10.75
C LEU A 327 -6.74 19.34 10.20
N THR A 328 -6.30 20.28 11.06
CA THR A 328 -6.01 21.65 10.63
C THR A 328 -4.72 21.76 9.81
N ALA A 329 -3.75 20.87 10.02
CA ALA A 329 -2.56 20.78 9.18
C ALA A 329 -2.91 20.31 7.76
N GLY A 330 -3.89 19.42 7.62
CA GLY A 330 -4.43 18.98 6.34
C GLY A 330 -4.48 17.47 6.13
N VAL A 331 -4.32 16.67 7.20
CA VAL A 331 -4.68 15.25 7.21
C VAL A 331 -6.20 15.17 7.15
N ASP A 332 -6.75 14.45 6.18
CA ASP A 332 -8.19 14.35 6.01
C ASP A 332 -8.74 13.05 6.66
N LEU A 333 -8.00 11.93 6.59
CA LEU A 333 -8.45 10.63 7.08
C LEU A 333 -7.45 10.02 8.06
N GLU A 334 -7.92 9.63 9.25
CA GLU A 334 -7.14 8.98 10.32
C GLU A 334 -7.23 7.44 10.22
N ALA A 335 -6.08 6.78 10.26
CA ALA A 335 -5.94 5.33 10.26
C ALA A 335 -5.25 4.81 11.51
N SER A 336 -5.73 3.69 12.06
CA SER A 336 -5.16 2.98 13.20
C SER A 336 -5.03 3.81 14.50
N SER A 337 -5.88 4.83 14.64
CA SER A 337 -6.16 5.56 15.88
C SER A 337 -7.60 6.09 15.86
N ASN A 338 -8.07 6.65 16.99
CA ASN A 338 -9.45 7.12 17.16
C ASN A 338 -9.51 8.59 17.63
N CYS A 339 -8.48 9.39 17.39
CA CYS A 339 -8.43 10.76 17.89
C CYS A 339 -9.52 11.63 17.28
N TYR A 340 -9.90 11.42 16.01
CA TYR A 340 -10.91 12.24 15.31
C TYR A 340 -12.31 12.13 15.91
N TRP A 341 -12.62 11.05 16.63
CA TRP A 341 -13.88 10.93 17.38
C TRP A 341 -14.02 11.96 18.50
N ALA A 342 -12.92 12.53 19.00
CA ALA A 342 -12.95 13.61 19.98
C ALA A 342 -13.51 14.94 19.39
N LEU A 343 -13.54 15.09 18.06
CA LEU A 343 -14.01 16.30 17.39
C LEU A 343 -15.51 16.53 17.58
N GLU A 344 -16.31 15.47 17.75
CA GLU A 344 -17.77 15.55 17.92
C GLU A 344 -18.09 16.46 19.11
N GLN A 345 -17.55 16.13 20.29
CA GLN A 345 -17.77 16.90 21.51
C GLN A 345 -17.18 18.32 21.43
N LEU A 346 -16.04 18.51 20.75
CA LEU A 346 -15.42 19.82 20.60
C LEU A 346 -16.29 20.77 19.77
N ILE A 347 -16.89 20.27 18.70
CA ILE A 347 -17.75 21.05 17.81
C ILE A 347 -19.08 21.37 18.50
N GLU A 348 -19.70 20.39 19.16
CA GLU A 348 -20.93 20.61 19.94
C GLU A 348 -20.76 21.66 21.05
N GLN A 349 -19.56 21.74 21.64
CA GLN A 349 -19.21 22.76 22.64
C GLN A 349 -18.79 24.12 22.05
N GLY A 350 -18.75 24.26 20.71
CA GLY A 350 -18.29 25.48 20.03
C GLY A 350 -16.79 25.75 20.19
N ARG A 351 -15.99 24.72 20.53
CA ARG A 351 -14.54 24.81 20.75
C ARG A 351 -13.72 24.48 19.49
N PHE A 352 -14.37 23.97 18.45
CA PHE A 352 -13.78 23.71 17.15
C PHE A 352 -14.81 23.97 16.05
N ASP A 353 -14.35 24.42 14.87
CA ASP A 353 -15.23 24.81 13.77
C ASP A 353 -15.46 23.63 12.82
N GLU A 354 -16.73 23.24 12.64
CA GLU A 354 -17.14 22.13 11.78
C GLU A 354 -16.64 22.28 10.33
N LYS A 355 -16.34 23.49 9.87
CA LYS A 355 -15.84 23.74 8.51
C LYS A 355 -14.56 22.94 8.17
N TYR A 356 -13.73 22.63 9.17
CA TYR A 356 -12.50 21.85 8.95
C TYR A 356 -12.84 20.38 8.66
N VAL A 357 -13.85 19.84 9.36
CA VAL A 357 -14.39 18.49 9.09
C VAL A 357 -15.05 18.48 7.71
N ASP A 358 -15.87 19.49 7.40
CA ASP A 358 -16.50 19.64 6.07
C ASP A 358 -15.51 19.68 4.92
N LEU A 359 -14.40 20.40 5.10
CA LEU A 359 -13.34 20.49 4.11
C LEU A 359 -12.66 19.14 3.87
N ALA A 360 -12.34 18.40 4.93
CA ALA A 360 -11.73 17.07 4.84
C ALA A 360 -12.67 16.05 4.21
N VAL A 361 -13.92 15.97 4.68
CA VAL A 361 -14.95 15.09 4.11
C VAL A 361 -15.19 15.42 2.65
N GLY A 362 -15.28 16.71 2.29
CA GLY A 362 -15.48 17.14 0.91
C GLY A 362 -14.38 16.65 -0.04
N ARG A 363 -13.12 16.57 0.41
CA ARG A 363 -12.00 16.01 -0.38
C ARG A 363 -12.14 14.50 -0.58
N ILE A 364 -12.49 13.77 0.48
CA ILE A 364 -12.72 12.31 0.44
C ILE A 364 -13.89 12.00 -0.51
N LEU A 365 -15.02 12.69 -0.35
CA LEU A 365 -16.20 12.52 -1.20
C LEU A 365 -15.92 12.87 -2.66
N ARG A 366 -15.16 13.95 -2.94
CA ARG A 366 -14.73 14.30 -4.30
C ARG A 366 -14.01 13.12 -4.95
N VAL A 367 -13.05 12.52 -4.26
CA VAL A 367 -12.31 11.36 -4.79
C VAL A 367 -13.23 10.16 -5.00
N LYS A 368 -14.16 9.87 -4.08
CA LYS A 368 -15.15 8.79 -4.25
C LYS A 368 -16.01 8.99 -5.51
N PHE A 369 -16.44 10.22 -5.79
CA PHE A 369 -17.20 10.55 -7.01
C PHE A 369 -16.33 10.50 -8.28
N GLU A 370 -15.11 11.02 -8.24
CA GLU A 370 -14.20 11.02 -9.40
C GLU A 370 -13.77 9.61 -9.81
N LEU A 371 -13.71 8.68 -8.86
CA LEU A 371 -13.47 7.26 -9.13
C LEU A 371 -14.75 6.50 -9.55
N GLY A 372 -15.91 7.15 -9.57
CA GLY A 372 -17.18 6.54 -9.98
C GLY A 372 -17.75 5.53 -8.99
N LEU A 373 -17.37 5.58 -7.71
CA LEU A 373 -17.75 4.57 -6.72
C LEU A 373 -19.25 4.57 -6.39
N PHE A 374 -19.94 5.69 -6.63
CA PHE A 374 -21.40 5.75 -6.44
C PHE A 374 -22.15 5.07 -7.58
N GLU A 375 -21.56 5.01 -8.78
CA GLU A 375 -22.12 4.36 -9.96
C GLU A 375 -21.73 2.89 -10.04
N ASN A 376 -20.50 2.57 -9.69
CA ASN A 376 -19.96 1.21 -9.69
C ASN A 376 -19.24 0.92 -8.35
N PRO A 377 -19.99 0.67 -7.26
CA PRO A 377 -19.39 0.44 -5.95
C PRO A 377 -18.66 -0.90 -5.84
N TYR A 378 -19.01 -1.89 -6.67
CA TYR A 378 -18.59 -3.29 -6.53
C TYR A 378 -17.42 -3.64 -7.45
N GLN A 379 -16.24 -3.10 -7.15
CA GLN A 379 -15.02 -3.35 -7.92
C GLN A 379 -14.76 -4.85 -8.11
N GLY A 380 -14.44 -5.26 -9.34
CA GLY A 380 -14.11 -6.65 -9.69
C GLY A 380 -15.31 -7.61 -9.77
N ALA A 381 -16.54 -7.16 -9.49
CA ALA A 381 -17.73 -8.00 -9.60
C ALA A 381 -18.05 -8.42 -11.05
N ASP A 382 -17.55 -7.66 -12.03
CA ASP A 382 -17.65 -7.92 -13.47
C ASP A 382 -16.63 -8.96 -13.99
N MET A 383 -15.66 -9.35 -13.16
CA MET A 383 -14.62 -10.31 -13.54
C MET A 383 -15.06 -11.76 -13.31
N PRO A 384 -14.61 -12.72 -14.15
CA PRO A 384 -14.99 -14.13 -14.04
C PRO A 384 -14.41 -14.84 -12.80
N GLY A 385 -13.50 -14.20 -12.06
CA GLY A 385 -12.84 -14.73 -10.88
C GLY A 385 -11.71 -13.80 -10.41
N VAL A 386 -10.92 -14.27 -9.45
CA VAL A 386 -9.73 -13.54 -8.99
C VAL A 386 -8.56 -13.91 -9.89
N ALA A 387 -8.09 -12.95 -10.69
CA ALA A 387 -7.02 -13.16 -11.67
C ALA A 387 -5.66 -12.97 -10.99
N MET A 388 -5.28 -13.89 -10.11
CA MET A 388 -3.99 -13.86 -9.41
C MET A 388 -2.98 -14.80 -10.04
N ARG A 389 -1.70 -14.42 -9.98
CA ARG A 389 -0.57 -15.29 -10.31
C ARG A 389 -0.71 -15.95 -11.67
N THR A 390 -1.20 -15.15 -12.62
CA THR A 390 -1.30 -15.53 -14.03
C THR A 390 0.08 -15.84 -14.59
N LYS A 391 0.13 -16.64 -15.65
CA LYS A 391 1.40 -16.98 -16.29
C LYS A 391 2.14 -15.72 -16.74
N GLU A 392 1.40 -14.75 -17.27
CA GLU A 392 1.91 -13.48 -17.76
C GLU A 392 2.47 -12.62 -16.63
N ALA A 393 1.80 -12.58 -15.47
CA ALA A 393 2.30 -11.85 -14.29
C ALA A 393 3.57 -12.50 -13.72
N VAL A 394 3.64 -13.83 -13.66
CA VAL A 394 4.84 -14.56 -13.22
C VAL A 394 6.01 -14.38 -14.19
N GLU A 395 5.75 -14.40 -15.51
CA GLU A 395 6.76 -14.10 -16.53
C GLU A 395 7.25 -12.65 -16.42
N LEU A 396 6.37 -11.70 -16.14
CA LEU A 396 6.74 -10.32 -15.90
C LEU A 396 7.59 -10.15 -14.63
N SER A 397 7.19 -10.77 -13.50
CA SER A 397 7.98 -10.78 -12.27
C SER A 397 9.39 -11.31 -12.51
N ARG A 398 9.51 -12.40 -13.28
CA ARG A 398 10.81 -12.91 -13.71
C ARG A 398 11.60 -11.92 -14.57
N ARG A 399 10.97 -11.23 -15.52
CA ARG A 399 11.65 -10.20 -16.34
C ARG A 399 12.18 -9.05 -15.49
N VAL A 400 11.39 -8.58 -14.51
CA VAL A 400 11.85 -7.56 -13.54
C VAL A 400 13.08 -8.08 -12.80
N ALA A 401 13.07 -9.33 -12.33
CA ALA A 401 14.22 -9.92 -11.66
C ALA A 401 15.44 -9.99 -12.59
N ASP A 402 15.27 -10.52 -13.82
CA ASP A 402 16.34 -10.66 -14.81
C ASP A 402 16.99 -9.30 -15.19
N GLU A 403 16.21 -8.21 -15.24
CA GLU A 403 16.71 -6.86 -15.55
C GLU A 403 17.24 -6.08 -14.32
N SER A 404 16.99 -6.57 -13.10
CA SER A 404 17.39 -5.91 -11.84
C SER A 404 18.76 -6.33 -11.29
N ILE A 405 19.28 -7.48 -11.72
CA ILE A 405 20.54 -8.02 -11.18
C ILE A 405 21.73 -7.17 -11.64
N VAL A 406 22.49 -6.65 -10.68
CA VAL A 406 23.68 -5.83 -10.94
C VAL A 406 24.95 -6.69 -10.89
N LEU A 407 25.68 -6.75 -11.99
CA LEU A 407 27.00 -7.39 -12.05
C LEU A 407 28.08 -6.43 -11.53
N LEU A 408 28.38 -6.51 -10.22
CA LEU A 408 29.37 -5.63 -9.59
C LEU A 408 30.81 -5.92 -10.00
N LYS A 409 31.15 -7.21 -10.17
CA LYS A 409 32.53 -7.66 -10.45
C LYS A 409 32.51 -8.90 -11.34
N ASN A 410 33.37 -8.92 -12.36
CA ASN A 410 33.55 -10.08 -13.25
C ASN A 410 35.00 -10.22 -13.71
N GLU A 411 35.88 -10.60 -12.78
CA GLU A 411 37.30 -10.82 -13.06
C GLU A 411 37.52 -12.01 -13.98
N ASN A 412 38.54 -11.93 -14.83
CA ASN A 412 38.94 -12.97 -15.78
C ASN A 412 37.81 -13.45 -16.70
N THR A 413 36.74 -12.65 -16.86
CA THR A 413 35.55 -13.02 -17.63
C THR A 413 34.98 -14.36 -17.17
N LEU A 414 34.91 -14.57 -15.85
CA LEU A 414 34.38 -15.80 -15.25
C LEU A 414 32.92 -16.03 -15.63
N LEU A 415 32.11 -14.97 -15.63
CA LEU A 415 30.71 -15.00 -16.03
C LEU A 415 30.55 -14.55 -17.49
N PRO A 416 29.63 -15.19 -18.26
CA PRO A 416 28.76 -16.30 -17.86
C PRO A 416 29.52 -17.64 -17.75
N LEU A 417 29.11 -18.49 -16.79
CA LEU A 417 29.75 -19.78 -16.53
C LEU A 417 29.69 -20.71 -17.76
N ASN A 418 30.83 -21.28 -18.14
CA ASN A 418 30.87 -22.32 -19.16
C ASN A 418 30.58 -23.69 -18.54
N LEU A 419 29.30 -24.09 -18.59
CA LEU A 419 28.81 -25.35 -18.03
C LEU A 419 29.47 -26.61 -18.63
N ASN A 420 30.15 -26.52 -19.77
CA ASN A 420 30.87 -27.66 -20.35
C ASN A 420 32.27 -27.87 -19.73
N LYS A 421 32.77 -26.91 -18.95
CA LYS A 421 34.10 -26.96 -18.33
C LYS A 421 34.07 -27.42 -16.87
N ILE A 422 32.89 -27.59 -16.29
CA ILE A 422 32.70 -28.03 -14.91
C ILE A 422 31.80 -29.26 -14.86
N LYS A 423 32.01 -30.09 -13.85
CA LYS A 423 31.25 -31.31 -13.53
C LYS A 423 30.58 -31.20 -12.17
N SER A 424 31.05 -30.32 -11.29
CA SER A 424 30.42 -30.07 -9.98
C SER A 424 30.44 -28.59 -9.60
N LEU A 425 29.38 -28.16 -8.90
CA LEU A 425 29.19 -26.81 -8.40
C LEU A 425 28.80 -26.87 -6.92
N ALA A 426 29.53 -26.15 -6.07
CA ALA A 426 29.12 -25.90 -4.70
C ALA A 426 28.12 -24.75 -4.66
N VAL A 427 27.05 -24.91 -3.90
CA VAL A 427 26.03 -23.87 -3.67
C VAL A 427 25.94 -23.67 -2.17
N ILE A 428 26.48 -22.56 -1.69
CA ILE A 428 26.75 -22.32 -0.26
C ILE A 428 25.99 -21.09 0.24
N GLY A 429 25.63 -21.08 1.51
CA GLY A 429 25.21 -19.87 2.22
C GLY A 429 23.75 -19.90 2.67
N PRO A 430 23.40 -19.07 3.68
CA PRO A 430 22.08 -19.07 4.31
C PRO A 430 20.96 -18.74 3.32
N ASN A 431 21.25 -17.90 2.31
CA ASN A 431 20.27 -17.48 1.31
C ASN A 431 20.20 -18.41 0.08
N ALA A 432 21.01 -19.47 0.03
CA ALA A 432 21.09 -20.31 -1.16
C ALA A 432 19.84 -21.18 -1.37
N ASN A 433 19.20 -21.65 -0.29
CA ASN A 433 17.97 -22.43 -0.34
C ASN A 433 16.80 -21.74 0.36
N GLN A 434 16.75 -20.42 0.28
CA GLN A 434 15.66 -19.60 0.82
C GLN A 434 15.25 -18.56 -0.22
N VAL A 435 13.94 -18.38 -0.41
CA VAL A 435 13.43 -17.27 -1.23
C VAL A 435 13.43 -16.00 -0.40
N GLN A 436 14.04 -14.95 -0.94
CA GLN A 436 14.05 -13.61 -0.35
C GLN A 436 13.01 -12.76 -1.08
N PHE A 437 11.85 -12.56 -0.45
CA PHE A 437 10.72 -11.85 -1.04
C PHE A 437 10.71 -10.34 -0.75
N GLY A 438 11.48 -9.87 0.24
CA GLY A 438 11.35 -8.52 0.77
C GLY A 438 10.25 -8.40 1.83
N ASP A 439 10.15 -7.23 2.44
CA ASP A 439 9.05 -6.82 3.29
C ASP A 439 7.77 -6.55 2.51
N TYR A 440 6.67 -6.21 3.18
CA TYR A 440 5.38 -6.01 2.52
C TYR A 440 4.98 -7.17 1.57
N THR A 441 5.39 -8.39 1.90
CA THR A 441 5.03 -9.63 1.21
C THR A 441 4.05 -10.44 2.03
N TRP A 442 3.22 -11.25 1.37
CA TRP A 442 2.30 -12.18 2.04
C TRP A 442 2.93 -13.55 2.34
N SER A 443 4.11 -13.87 1.79
CA SER A 443 4.78 -15.16 1.98
C SER A 443 6.26 -15.05 2.31
N ARG A 444 6.73 -15.94 3.19
CA ARG A 444 8.15 -16.27 3.41
C ARG A 444 8.47 -17.74 3.06
N SER A 445 7.53 -18.44 2.42
CA SER A 445 7.64 -19.87 2.14
C SER A 445 8.27 -20.12 0.78
N ASN A 446 9.25 -21.02 0.72
CA ASN A 446 9.87 -21.46 -0.53
C ASN A 446 8.88 -22.08 -1.52
N LYS A 447 7.69 -22.52 -1.08
CA LYS A 447 6.64 -23.04 -1.98
C LYS A 447 6.11 -21.97 -2.96
N ASP A 448 6.24 -20.69 -2.60
CA ASP A 448 5.65 -19.57 -3.33
C ASP A 448 6.67 -18.85 -4.23
N GLY A 449 7.91 -19.35 -4.31
CA GLY A 449 8.98 -18.79 -5.13
C GLY A 449 9.94 -19.86 -5.64
N VAL A 450 11.09 -19.44 -6.16
CA VAL A 450 12.17 -20.33 -6.62
C VAL A 450 13.45 -19.93 -5.90
N THR A 451 14.01 -20.82 -5.09
CA THR A 451 15.28 -20.54 -4.40
C THR A 451 16.44 -20.51 -5.39
N PRO A 452 17.56 -19.84 -5.09
CA PRO A 452 18.75 -19.90 -5.94
C PRO A 452 19.23 -21.34 -6.21
N LEU A 453 19.21 -22.20 -5.18
CA LEU A 453 19.54 -23.63 -5.30
C LEU A 453 18.61 -24.35 -6.28
N GLU A 454 17.29 -24.11 -6.19
CA GLU A 454 16.32 -24.70 -7.09
C GLU A 454 16.51 -24.20 -8.52
N GLY A 455 16.73 -22.90 -8.71
CA GLY A 455 17.01 -22.29 -10.01
C GLY A 455 18.26 -22.87 -10.67
N LEU A 456 19.34 -23.01 -9.92
CA LEU A 456 20.59 -23.64 -10.39
C LEU A 456 20.39 -25.12 -10.73
N LYS A 457 19.72 -25.90 -9.87
CA LYS A 457 19.38 -27.32 -10.14
C LYS A 457 18.58 -27.46 -11.43
N LYS A 458 17.55 -26.64 -11.63
CA LYS A 458 16.75 -26.62 -12.87
C LYS A 458 17.62 -26.27 -14.09
N ARG A 459 18.53 -25.29 -13.96
CA ARG A 459 19.36 -24.81 -15.06
C ARG A 459 20.41 -25.81 -15.54
N VAL A 460 21.01 -26.57 -14.62
CA VAL A 460 22.08 -27.54 -14.94
C VAL A 460 21.56 -28.96 -15.13
N GLY A 461 20.41 -29.31 -14.56
CA GLY A 461 19.84 -30.66 -14.59
C GLY A 461 20.83 -31.70 -14.02
N ASN A 462 20.89 -32.87 -14.64
CA ASN A 462 21.81 -33.94 -14.23
C ASN A 462 23.23 -33.81 -14.79
N LYS A 463 23.55 -32.71 -15.48
CA LYS A 463 24.86 -32.54 -16.17
C LYS A 463 25.98 -32.14 -15.21
N ILE A 464 25.63 -31.43 -14.13
CA ILE A 464 26.56 -30.93 -13.12
C ILE A 464 26.06 -31.39 -11.76
N LYS A 465 26.95 -31.98 -10.96
CA LYS A 465 26.65 -32.36 -9.57
C LYS A 465 26.57 -31.10 -8.71
N ILE A 466 25.43 -30.87 -8.05
CA ILE A 466 25.28 -29.80 -7.07
C ILE A 466 25.64 -30.33 -5.67
N ASN A 467 26.63 -29.73 -5.02
CA ASN A 467 26.94 -29.96 -3.61
C ASN A 467 26.44 -28.74 -2.82
N TYR A 468 25.44 -28.92 -1.97
CA TYR A 468 24.82 -27.82 -1.22
C TYR A 468 25.18 -27.92 0.26
N ALA A 469 25.43 -26.78 0.89
CA ALA A 469 25.50 -26.63 2.35
C ALA A 469 25.06 -25.20 2.74
N ALA A 470 24.30 -25.05 3.83
CA ALA A 470 23.92 -23.72 4.32
C ALA A 470 25.14 -22.94 4.84
N GLY A 471 26.07 -23.64 5.51
CA GLY A 471 27.28 -23.05 6.09
C GLY A 471 27.02 -22.34 7.42
N CYS A 472 26.11 -21.37 7.45
CA CYS A 472 25.74 -20.60 8.64
C CYS A 472 24.28 -20.15 8.61
N ASP A 473 23.82 -19.55 9.71
CA ASP A 473 22.57 -18.79 9.77
C ASP A 473 22.82 -17.31 9.43
N LEU A 474 21.76 -16.55 9.15
CA LEU A 474 21.86 -15.12 8.77
C LEU A 474 22.39 -14.21 9.89
N ILE A 475 22.01 -14.47 11.15
CA ILE A 475 22.21 -13.52 12.25
C ILE A 475 22.99 -14.07 13.44
N THR A 476 23.32 -15.35 13.45
CA THR A 476 23.94 -16.01 14.60
C THR A 476 25.45 -16.16 14.40
N ASP A 477 26.17 -16.30 15.52
CA ASP A 477 27.61 -16.61 15.51
C ASP A 477 27.88 -18.12 15.34
N ASN A 478 26.90 -18.89 14.88
CA ASN A 478 26.98 -20.34 14.80
C ASN A 478 27.77 -20.79 13.57
N LYS A 479 28.95 -21.37 13.81
CA LYS A 479 29.86 -21.88 12.77
C LYS A 479 29.75 -23.39 12.54
N SER A 480 28.77 -24.09 13.12
CA SER A 480 28.70 -25.56 13.07
C SER A 480 28.54 -26.13 11.65
N GLY A 481 28.07 -25.33 10.68
CA GLY A 481 27.94 -25.72 9.27
C GLY A 481 29.18 -25.45 8.40
N PHE A 482 30.25 -24.85 8.93
CA PHE A 482 31.42 -24.46 8.13
C PHE A 482 32.13 -25.66 7.53
N ASP A 483 32.37 -26.71 8.32
CA ASP A 483 33.07 -27.91 7.85
C ASP A 483 32.33 -28.59 6.68
N GLU A 484 31.00 -28.60 6.72
CA GLU A 484 30.17 -29.13 5.62
C GLU A 484 30.31 -28.26 4.37
N ALA A 485 30.26 -26.94 4.50
CA ALA A 485 30.43 -26.01 3.39
C ALA A 485 31.82 -26.11 2.75
N VAL A 486 32.88 -26.16 3.56
CA VAL A 486 34.26 -26.36 3.11
C VAL A 486 34.40 -27.70 2.38
N ALA A 487 33.81 -28.78 2.91
CA ALA A 487 33.82 -30.09 2.25
C ALA A 487 33.09 -30.06 0.89
N ALA A 488 31.94 -29.38 0.81
CA ALA A 488 31.18 -29.21 -0.43
C ALA A 488 31.97 -28.45 -1.50
N VAL A 489 32.69 -27.39 -1.12
CA VAL A 489 33.54 -26.61 -2.05
C VAL A 489 34.76 -27.39 -2.50
N LYS A 490 35.45 -28.10 -1.59
CA LYS A 490 36.59 -28.98 -1.96
C LYS A 490 36.18 -30.09 -2.93
N ALA A 491 34.95 -30.59 -2.83
CA ALA A 491 34.37 -31.58 -3.74
C ALA A 491 33.80 -31.00 -5.05
N SER A 492 33.97 -29.70 -5.29
CA SER A 492 33.42 -28.97 -6.44
C SER A 492 34.50 -28.36 -7.34
N ASP A 493 34.15 -28.12 -8.60
CA ASP A 493 35.03 -27.40 -9.54
C ASP A 493 34.98 -25.89 -9.30
N MET A 494 33.82 -25.38 -8.88
CA MET A 494 33.53 -23.97 -8.59
C MET A 494 32.53 -23.84 -7.44
N ALA A 495 32.42 -22.64 -6.86
CA ALA A 495 31.43 -22.31 -5.83
C ALA A 495 30.56 -21.10 -6.19
N VAL A 496 29.30 -21.12 -5.76
CA VAL A 496 28.42 -19.95 -5.73
C VAL A 496 27.95 -19.78 -4.29
N VAL A 497 28.28 -18.63 -3.69
CA VAL A 497 27.99 -18.33 -2.28
C VAL A 497 26.89 -17.26 -2.22
N PHE A 498 25.80 -17.55 -1.50
CA PHE A 498 24.65 -16.69 -1.32
C PHE A 498 24.58 -16.20 0.14
N VAL A 499 24.99 -14.95 0.34
CA VAL A 499 24.96 -14.22 1.62
C VAL A 499 24.13 -12.95 1.46
N GLY A 500 23.76 -12.31 2.57
CA GLY A 500 23.08 -11.02 2.56
C GLY A 500 22.12 -10.85 3.73
N SER A 501 21.03 -10.14 3.46
CA SER A 501 19.97 -9.82 4.41
C SER A 501 18.74 -10.72 4.25
N SER A 502 17.79 -10.61 5.17
CA SER A 502 16.42 -11.12 5.07
C SER A 502 15.45 -10.12 5.68
N SER A 503 14.34 -9.87 5.00
CA SER A 503 13.35 -8.88 5.45
C SER A 503 12.28 -9.51 6.36
N ALA A 504 11.71 -8.68 7.23
CA ALA A 504 10.46 -8.95 7.92
C ALA A 504 9.27 -9.05 6.95
N SER A 505 8.21 -9.81 7.25
CA SER A 505 6.98 -9.83 6.43
C SER A 505 5.81 -9.20 7.18
N LEU A 506 5.11 -8.27 6.53
CA LEU A 506 4.03 -7.48 7.14
C LEU A 506 2.94 -8.37 7.73
N ALA A 507 2.62 -8.15 9.02
CA ALA A 507 1.58 -8.89 9.75
C ALA A 507 1.78 -10.43 9.73
N ARG A 508 3.03 -10.88 9.55
CA ARG A 508 3.44 -12.28 9.50
C ARG A 508 4.70 -12.46 10.36
N ASP A 509 5.44 -13.54 10.12
CA ASP A 509 6.63 -13.85 10.91
C ASP A 509 7.76 -12.84 10.70
N TYR A 510 8.25 -12.32 11.82
CA TYR A 510 9.32 -11.33 11.95
C TYR A 510 10.65 -11.95 12.41
N SER A 511 10.72 -13.28 12.55
CA SER A 511 11.95 -13.97 12.93
C SER A 511 13.07 -13.76 11.89
N ASP A 512 14.30 -13.74 12.41
CA ASP A 512 15.56 -13.69 11.66
C ASP A 512 15.63 -12.58 10.59
N ALA A 513 15.00 -11.44 10.85
CA ALA A 513 15.00 -10.27 9.98
C ALA A 513 16.16 -9.32 10.29
N THR A 514 16.75 -8.77 9.23
CA THR A 514 17.88 -7.83 9.24
C THR A 514 17.62 -6.57 8.42
N CYS A 515 16.48 -6.50 7.74
CA CYS A 515 15.93 -5.30 7.11
C CYS A 515 14.40 -5.36 7.09
N GLY A 516 13.79 -4.30 6.55
CA GLY A 516 12.34 -4.08 6.53
C GLY A 516 11.88 -3.12 7.63
N GLU A 517 10.62 -2.71 7.55
CA GLU A 517 10.04 -1.76 8.50
C GLU A 517 10.21 -2.18 9.98
N GLY A 518 10.87 -1.32 10.76
CA GLY A 518 11.17 -1.55 12.17
C GLY A 518 12.44 -2.36 12.45
N PHE A 519 13.18 -2.75 11.41
CA PHE A 519 14.43 -3.51 11.50
C PHE A 519 15.59 -2.71 10.93
N ASP A 520 16.13 -1.79 11.73
CA ASP A 520 17.24 -0.93 11.35
C ASP A 520 18.59 -1.54 11.75
N LEU A 521 19.66 -1.13 11.06
CA LEU A 521 21.01 -1.64 11.27
C LEU A 521 21.94 -0.56 11.84
N SER A 522 22.96 -1.00 12.58
CA SER A 522 24.06 -0.12 13.02
C SER A 522 25.33 -0.27 12.19
N SER A 523 25.45 -1.36 11.42
CA SER A 523 26.50 -1.62 10.43
C SER A 523 25.88 -2.10 9.12
N LEU A 524 26.58 -1.90 8.00
CA LEU A 524 26.22 -2.43 6.68
C LEU A 524 26.98 -3.72 6.34
N ASP A 525 27.81 -4.21 7.26
CA ASP A 525 28.52 -5.48 7.11
C ASP A 525 27.52 -6.66 7.12
N LEU A 526 27.94 -7.80 6.60
CA LEU A 526 27.13 -9.01 6.67
C LEU A 526 26.92 -9.43 8.12
N THR A 527 25.67 -9.73 8.50
CA THR A 527 25.32 -10.13 9.86
C THR A 527 25.79 -11.56 10.18
N GLY A 528 25.94 -11.84 11.47
CA GLY A 528 26.41 -13.13 11.97
C GLY A 528 27.82 -13.46 11.48
N VAL A 529 28.05 -14.72 11.12
CA VAL A 529 29.36 -15.23 10.65
C VAL A 529 29.42 -15.41 9.13
N GLN A 530 28.57 -14.71 8.39
CA GLN A 530 28.51 -14.81 6.93
C GLN A 530 29.81 -14.37 6.24
N GLU A 531 30.45 -13.30 6.72
CA GLU A 531 31.73 -12.83 6.18
C GLU A 531 32.84 -13.88 6.38
N GLU A 532 32.96 -14.42 7.59
CA GLU A 532 33.93 -15.48 7.89
C GLU A 532 33.71 -16.73 7.03
N LEU A 533 32.45 -17.09 6.75
CA LEU A 533 32.13 -18.19 5.82
C LEU A 533 32.68 -17.89 4.42
N VAL A 534 32.49 -16.67 3.91
CA VAL A 534 32.99 -16.27 2.59
C VAL A 534 34.51 -16.32 2.55
N GLU A 535 35.19 -15.84 3.59
CA GLU A 535 36.66 -15.88 3.70
C GLU A 535 37.20 -17.32 3.69
N GLU A 536 36.60 -18.22 4.48
CA GLU A 536 36.98 -19.64 4.55
C GLU A 536 36.76 -20.34 3.21
N ILE A 537 35.65 -20.08 2.52
CA ILE A 537 35.40 -20.63 1.19
C ILE A 537 36.39 -20.08 0.15
N TYR A 538 36.66 -18.79 0.18
CA TYR A 538 37.61 -18.15 -0.74
C TYR A 538 39.04 -18.68 -0.56
N ALA A 539 39.47 -18.93 0.68
CA ALA A 539 40.80 -19.48 1.00
C ALA A 539 41.08 -20.85 0.37
N ILE A 540 40.05 -21.61 -0.04
CA ILE A 540 40.20 -22.90 -0.73
C ILE A 540 40.77 -22.70 -2.16
N GLY A 541 40.63 -21.52 -2.75
CA GLY A 541 41.18 -21.19 -4.07
C GLY A 541 40.38 -21.77 -5.24
N LYS A 542 39.12 -22.14 -5.01
CA LYS A 542 38.18 -22.48 -6.10
C LYS A 542 37.58 -21.20 -6.69
N PRO A 543 37.34 -21.14 -8.01
CA PRO A 543 36.66 -20.00 -8.63
C PRO A 543 35.21 -19.84 -8.18
#